data_AF-G0JRI8-F1
#
_entry.id   AF-G0JRI8-F1
#
_cell.length_a   1.000
_cell.length_b   1.000
_cell.length_c   1.000
_cell.angle_alpha   90.00
_cell.angle_beta   90.00
_cell.angle_gamma   90.00
#
_symmetry.space_group_name_H-M   'P 1'
#
loop_
_entity.id
_entity.type
_entity.pdbx_description
1 polymer ?
#
loop_
_entity_poly.entity_id
_entity_poly.type
_entity_poly.pdbx_seq_one_letter_code
_entity_poly.pdbx_strand_id
1 'polypeptide(L)'
;MSRLDKWVARVLTAGIAVILLGVLAAAAIARIPVAHIYVDAAGARAIIVGGHQAAAAPDWPGAYRASPRSAATAFWPSAVLDFKSGASVTLPRKDILLWVYHG
;
A
#
# COMPACT_ATOMS: atom_id res chain seq x y z
N MET A 1 -7.57 -43.05 -8.93
CA MET A 1 -7.65 -42.21 -7.71
C MET A 1 -8.74 -42.74 -6.81
N SER A 2 -8.35 -43.18 -5.61
CA SER A 2 -9.26 -43.73 -4.61
C SER A 2 -10.22 -42.64 -4.07
N ARG A 3 -11.31 -43.04 -3.42
CA ARG A 3 -12.22 -42.09 -2.74
C ARG A 3 -11.49 -41.32 -1.63
N LEU A 4 -10.51 -41.94 -1.00
CA LEU A 4 -9.67 -41.35 0.04
C LEU A 4 -8.74 -40.28 -0.55
N ASP A 5 -8.10 -40.53 -1.69
CA ASP A 5 -7.25 -39.55 -2.38
C ASP A 5 -8.04 -38.28 -2.76
N LYS A 6 -9.27 -38.47 -3.25
CA LYS A 6 -10.17 -37.35 -3.59
C LYS A 6 -10.57 -36.54 -2.36
N TRP A 7 -10.78 -37.20 -1.22
CA TRP A 7 -11.11 -36.52 0.03
C TRP A 7 -9.91 -35.72 0.55
N VAL A 8 -8.72 -36.33 0.61
CA VAL A 8 -7.48 -35.66 1.03
C VAL A 8 -7.18 -34.45 0.14
N ALA A 9 -7.27 -34.60 -1.19
CA ALA A 9 -7.06 -33.50 -2.12
C ALA A 9 -8.04 -32.34 -1.88
N ARG A 10 -9.33 -32.62 -1.62
CA ARG A 10 -10.32 -31.57 -1.35
C ARG A 10 -10.03 -30.82 -0.05
N VAL A 11 -9.67 -31.54 1.01
CA VAL A 11 -9.32 -30.92 2.31
C VAL A 11 -8.08 -30.05 2.17
N LEU A 12 -7.04 -30.52 1.48
CA LEU A 12 -5.83 -29.74 1.23
C LEU A 12 -6.14 -28.48 0.41
N THR A 13 -6.87 -28.60 -0.69
CA THR A 13 -7.26 -27.45 -1.51
C THR A 13 -8.07 -26.43 -0.73
N ALA A 14 -9.04 -26.89 0.07
CA ALA A 14 -9.85 -26.00 0.92
C ALA A 14 -8.97 -25.31 1.99
N GLY A 15 -8.07 -26.06 2.63
CA GLY A 15 -7.14 -25.50 3.62
C GLY A 15 -6.23 -24.42 3.02
N ILE A 16 -5.64 -24.68 1.85
CA ILE A 16 -4.81 -23.70 1.13
C ILE A 16 -5.63 -22.46 0.77
N ALA A 17 -6.85 -22.64 0.25
CA ALA A 17 -7.73 -21.53 -0.11
C ALA A 17 -8.06 -20.64 1.12
N VAL A 18 -8.36 -21.26 2.26
CA VAL A 18 -8.62 -20.52 3.52
C VAL A 18 -7.39 -19.74 3.97
N ILE A 19 -6.20 -20.34 3.92
CA ILE A 19 -4.94 -19.65 4.27
C ILE A 19 -4.71 -18.45 3.35
N LEU A 20 -4.85 -18.62 2.04
CA LEU A 20 -4.66 -17.54 1.06
C LEU A 20 -5.68 -16.41 1.26
N LEU A 21 -6.94 -16.74 1.54
CA LEU A 21 -7.97 -15.75 1.87
C LEU A 21 -7.64 -14.98 3.15
N GLY A 22 -7.15 -15.68 4.18
CA GLY A 22 -6.70 -15.05 5.43
C GLY A 22 -5.54 -14.08 5.21
N VAL A 23 -4.55 -14.46 4.41
CA VAL A 23 -3.42 -13.58 4.03
C VAL A 23 -3.90 -12.36 3.25
N LEU A 24 -4.81 -12.55 2.29
CA LEU A 24 -5.37 -11.46 1.50
C LEU A 24 -6.17 -10.48 2.37
N ALA A 25 -6.99 -10.98 3.28
CA ALA A 25 -7.77 -10.17 4.21
C ALA A 25 -6.85 -9.35 5.14
N ALA A 26 -5.81 -9.99 5.69
CA ALA A 26 -4.81 -9.31 6.51
C ALA A 26 -4.07 -8.22 5.71
N ALA A 27 -3.66 -8.52 4.48
CA ALA A 27 -2.97 -7.56 3.61
C ALA A 27 -3.86 -6.37 3.21
N ALA A 28 -5.19 -6.57 3.10
CA ALA A 28 -6.13 -5.51 2.74
C ALA A 28 -6.31 -4.46 3.85
N ILE A 29 -6.18 -4.86 5.12
CA ILE A 29 -6.34 -3.96 6.28
C ILE A 29 -5.01 -3.50 6.87
N ALA A 30 -3.89 -4.14 6.48
CA ALA A 30 -2.57 -3.81 6.99
C ALA A 30 -2.17 -2.37 6.63
N ARG A 31 -1.71 -1.63 7.65
CA ARG A 31 -1.08 -0.33 7.48
C ARG A 31 0.42 -0.48 7.72
N ILE A 32 1.19 -0.18 6.69
CA ILE A 32 2.65 -0.27 6.74
C ILE A 32 3.19 1.08 7.19
N PRO A 33 3.99 1.17 8.26
CA PRO A 33 4.66 2.40 8.65
C PRO A 33 5.63 2.85 7.56
N VAL A 34 5.59 4.13 7.20
CA VAL A 34 6.40 4.70 6.12
C VAL A 34 7.20 5.87 6.68
N ALA A 35 8.49 5.95 6.35
CA ALA A 35 9.32 7.07 6.75
C ALA A 35 9.06 8.28 5.85
N HIS A 36 9.06 8.07 4.53
CA HIS A 36 8.63 9.04 3.52
C HIS A 36 8.38 8.35 2.17
N ILE A 37 7.76 9.10 1.26
CA ILE A 37 7.53 8.68 -0.12
C ILE A 37 8.04 9.76 -1.08
N TYR A 38 8.37 9.33 -2.30
CA TYR A 38 8.55 10.21 -3.43
C TYR A 38 7.36 10.03 -4.38
N VAL A 39 6.78 11.14 -4.80
CA VAL A 39 5.65 11.20 -5.72
C VAL A 39 5.98 12.12 -6.89
N ASP A 40 5.27 11.94 -8.00
CA ASP A 40 5.33 12.89 -9.11
C ASP A 40 4.56 14.19 -8.79
N ALA A 41 4.52 15.11 -9.75
CA ALA A 41 3.82 16.39 -9.58
C ALA A 41 2.30 16.24 -9.37
N ALA A 42 1.66 15.21 -9.95
CA ALA A 42 0.23 14.97 -9.81
C ALA A 42 -0.09 14.45 -8.40
N GLY A 43 0.69 13.48 -7.92
CA GLY A 43 0.62 12.97 -6.55
C GLY A 43 0.88 14.06 -5.53
N ALA A 44 1.91 14.90 -5.76
CA ALA A 44 2.22 16.04 -4.89
C ALA A 44 1.04 17.01 -4.77
N ARG A 45 0.41 17.35 -5.90
CA ARG A 45 -0.77 18.22 -5.92
C ARG A 45 -1.93 17.62 -5.13
N ALA A 46 -2.21 16.33 -5.29
CA ALA A 46 -3.28 15.66 -4.55
C ALA A 46 -3.02 15.65 -3.03
N ILE A 47 -1.76 15.45 -2.60
CA ILE A 47 -1.36 15.55 -1.19
C ILE A 47 -1.58 16.97 -0.65
N ILE A 48 -1.17 17.99 -1.41
CA ILE A 48 -1.33 19.41 -1.03
C ILE A 48 -2.81 19.80 -0.94
N VAL A 49 -3.63 19.41 -1.92
CA VAL A 49 -5.09 19.63 -1.90
C VAL A 49 -5.73 18.92 -0.71
N GLY A 50 -5.21 17.75 -0.32
CA GLY A 50 -5.61 17.03 0.89
C GLY A 50 -5.21 17.73 2.21
N GLY A 51 -4.52 18.87 2.16
CA GLY A 51 -4.11 19.65 3.32
C GLY A 51 -2.75 19.25 3.91
N HIS A 52 -1.94 18.49 3.17
CA HIS A 52 -0.65 17.98 3.64
C HIS A 52 0.53 18.58 2.89
N GLN A 53 1.73 18.38 3.40
CA GLN A 53 2.95 18.90 2.77
C GLN A 53 3.56 17.88 1.80
N ALA A 54 3.85 18.35 0.59
CA ALA A 54 4.73 17.70 -0.36
C ALA A 54 5.75 18.75 -0.83
N ALA A 55 7.04 18.48 -0.62
CA ALA A 55 8.13 19.40 -0.96
C ALA A 55 8.95 18.82 -2.12
N ALA A 56 9.50 19.68 -2.99
CA ALA A 56 10.39 19.19 -4.06
C ALA A 56 11.57 18.41 -3.46
N ALA A 57 11.87 17.25 -4.04
CA ALA A 57 12.98 16.41 -3.62
C ALA A 57 14.32 17.06 -4.07
N PRO A 58 15.23 17.40 -3.15
CA PRO A 58 16.50 18.04 -3.53
C PRO A 58 17.43 17.08 -4.28
N ASP A 59 17.27 15.79 -4.03
CA ASP A 59 18.03 14.66 -4.56
C ASP A 59 17.46 14.10 -5.88
N TRP A 60 16.21 14.43 -6.22
CA TRP A 60 15.53 13.87 -7.38
C TRP A 60 14.68 14.92 -8.12
N PRO A 61 15.23 15.53 -9.19
CA PRO A 61 14.51 16.53 -9.98
C PRO A 61 13.17 16.00 -10.52
N GLY A 62 12.10 16.78 -10.34
CA GLY A 62 10.75 16.42 -10.77
C GLY A 62 9.97 15.53 -9.79
N ALA A 63 10.62 15.00 -8.75
CA ALA A 63 9.96 14.29 -7.67
C ALA A 63 9.67 15.22 -6.49
N TYR A 64 8.67 14.84 -5.71
CA TYR A 64 8.26 15.53 -4.49
C TYR A 64 8.24 14.53 -3.34
N ARG A 65 8.80 14.92 -2.21
CA ARG A 65 8.83 14.14 -0.99
C ARG A 65 7.64 14.49 -0.11
N ALA A 66 6.94 13.46 0.36
CA ALA A 66 5.90 13.58 1.39
C ALA A 66 6.17 12.58 2.52
N SER A 67 5.71 12.90 3.73
CA SER A 67 5.98 12.09 4.93
C SER A 67 4.68 11.60 5.58
N PRO A 68 3.96 10.65 4.96
CA PRO A 68 2.85 9.97 5.64
C PRO A 68 3.39 9.13 6.79
N ARG A 69 2.58 8.92 7.83
CA ARG A 69 2.92 8.03 8.96
C ARG A 69 2.80 6.57 8.56
N SER A 70 1.79 6.25 7.75
CA SER A 70 1.56 4.91 7.25
C SER A 70 0.89 4.96 5.89
N ALA A 71 0.97 3.84 5.18
CA ALA A 71 0.17 3.61 4.00
C ALA A 71 -0.58 2.29 4.12
N ALA A 72 -1.86 2.31 3.74
CA ALA A 72 -2.58 1.10 3.41
C ALA A 72 -2.41 0.81 1.92
N THR A 73 -2.57 -0.47 1.58
CA THR A 73 -2.74 -0.90 0.19
C THR A 73 -1.59 -0.51 -0.76
N ALA A 74 -0.34 -0.43 -0.27
CA ALA A 74 0.83 -0.08 -1.10
C ALA A 74 1.04 -1.00 -2.34
N PHE A 75 0.42 -2.19 -2.33
CA PHE A 75 0.46 -3.18 -3.42
C PHE A 75 -0.76 -3.13 -4.35
N TRP A 76 -1.75 -2.29 -4.07
CA TRP A 76 -2.95 -2.12 -4.89
C TRP A 76 -2.73 -1.04 -5.95
N PRO A 77 -3.61 -0.93 -6.96
CA PRO A 77 -3.59 0.15 -7.94
C PRO A 77 -3.72 1.56 -7.33
N SER A 78 -4.22 1.64 -6.09
CA SER A 78 -4.26 2.85 -5.28
C SER A 78 -3.66 2.61 -3.90
N ALA A 79 -3.00 3.62 -3.37
CA ALA A 79 -2.49 3.62 -2.00
C ALA A 79 -3.24 4.68 -1.19
N VAL A 80 -3.61 4.32 0.03
CA VAL A 80 -4.19 5.27 1.00
C VAL A 80 -3.10 5.70 1.96
N LEU A 81 -2.78 6.98 1.94
CA LEU A 81 -1.75 7.60 2.78
C LEU A 81 -2.38 8.22 4.01
N ASP A 82 -1.89 7.86 5.18
CA ASP A 82 -2.31 8.43 6.44
C ASP A 82 -1.23 9.34 6.98
N PHE A 83 -1.58 10.61 7.15
CA PHE A 83 -0.70 11.61 7.74
C PHE A 83 -1.01 11.80 9.21
N LYS A 84 -0.13 12.50 9.93
CA LYS A 84 -0.27 12.73 11.38
C LYS A 84 -1.53 13.52 11.74
N SER A 85 -2.00 14.37 10.84
CA SER A 85 -3.14 15.27 11.03
C SER A 85 -3.85 15.44 9.70
N GLY A 86 -5.17 15.66 9.71
CA GLY A 86 -5.98 15.82 8.48
C GLY A 86 -6.55 14.51 7.96
N ALA A 87 -7.20 14.58 6.79
CA ALA A 87 -7.82 13.42 6.15
C ALA A 87 -6.78 12.55 5.44
N SER A 88 -7.01 11.24 5.38
CA SER A 88 -6.20 10.34 4.55
C SER A 88 -6.29 10.74 3.08
N VAL A 89 -5.19 10.57 2.34
CA VAL A 89 -5.11 10.89 0.91
C VAL A 89 -5.00 9.60 0.12
N THR A 90 -5.91 9.40 -0.84
CA THR A 90 -5.81 8.27 -1.77
C THR A 90 -5.09 8.72 -3.03
N LEU A 91 -4.01 8.03 -3.38
CA LEU A 91 -3.24 8.28 -4.61
C LEU A 91 -3.25 7.05 -5.52
N PRO A 92 -3.29 7.23 -6.85
CA PRO A 92 -2.91 6.19 -7.78
C PRO A 92 -1.47 5.73 -7.52
N ARG A 93 -1.24 4.41 -7.57
CA ARG A 93 0.08 3.83 -7.31
C ARG A 93 1.14 4.29 -8.30
N LYS A 94 0.73 4.58 -9.54
CA LYS A 94 1.58 5.10 -10.62
C LYS A 94 2.15 6.50 -10.33
N ASP A 95 1.51 7.27 -9.47
CA ASP A 95 1.96 8.61 -9.08
C ASP A 95 3.00 8.55 -7.93
N ILE A 96 3.22 7.35 -7.36
CA ILE A 96 4.19 7.08 -6.29
C ILE A 96 5.44 6.46 -6.90
N LEU A 97 6.51 7.25 -6.92
CA LEU A 97 7.80 6.89 -7.50
C LEU A 97 8.60 5.94 -6.61
N LEU A 98 8.61 6.19 -5.29
CA LEU A 98 9.39 5.39 -4.34
C LEU A 98 8.76 5.40 -2.94
N TRP A 99 8.80 4.23 -2.29
CA TRP A 99 8.50 4.08 -0.86
C TRP A 99 9.79 3.96 -0.06
N VAL A 100 9.87 4.69 1.04
CA VAL A 100 10.94 4.52 2.03
C VAL A 100 10.32 4.14 3.36
N TYR A 101 10.51 2.89 3.76
CA TYR A 101 9.98 2.33 5.01
C TYR A 101 10.95 2.59 6.18
N HIS A 102 10.44 2.52 7.40
CA HIS A 102 11.30 2.48 8.58
C HIS A 102 12.04 1.14 8.62
N GLY A 103 13.35 1.16 8.83
CA GLY A 103 14.19 -0.02 9.05
C GLY A 103 14.14 -0.53 10.48
#